data_AF-A0A946B4X8-F1
#
_entry.id   AF-A0A946B4X8-F1
#
_cell.length_a   1.000
_cell.length_b   1.000
_cell.length_c   1.000
_cell.angle_alpha   90.00
_cell.angle_beta   90.00
_cell.angle_gamma   90.00
#
_symmetry.space_group_name_H-M   'P 1'
#
loop_
_entity.id
_entity.type
_entity.pdbx_description
1 polymer ?
#
loop_
_entity_poly.entity_id
_entity_poly.type
_entity_poly.pdbx_seq_one_letter_code
_entity_poly.pdbx_strand_id
1 'polypeptide(L)' 'MLADVFAIGLLAYRLFAGQMPSAKAPRPSELNTALPAALEKWTMRCLASNPDIRPADAVAARAQFFAAKKAA' A
#
# COMPACT_ATOMS: atom_id res chain seq x y z
N MET A 1 9.44 -4.39 -11.94
CA MET A 1 9.98 -5.47 -11.08
C MET A 1 9.17 -5.54 -9.78
N LEU A 2 9.12 -6.69 -9.09
CA LEU A 2 8.43 -6.83 -7.79
C LEU A 2 9.02 -5.93 -6.67
N ALA A 3 10.30 -5.57 -6.80
CA ALA A 3 10.95 -4.60 -5.92
C ALA A 3 10.33 -3.20 -6.07
N ASP A 4 10.02 -2.76 -7.28
CA ASP A 4 9.37 -1.46 -7.53
C ASP A 4 7.98 -1.40 -6.89
N VAL A 5 7.22 -2.50 -6.97
CA VAL A 5 5.89 -2.61 -6.34
C VAL A 5 6.00 -2.46 -4.82
N PHE A 6 7.01 -3.07 -4.21
CA PHE A 6 7.27 -2.93 -2.78
C PHE A 6 7.68 -1.49 -2.43
N ALA A 7 8.54 -0.86 -3.22
CA ALA A 7 8.95 0.53 -3.03
C ALA A 7 7.76 1.51 -3.15
N ILE A 8 6.86 1.28 -4.10
CA ILE A 8 5.60 2.04 -4.21
C ILE A 8 4.76 1.87 -2.95
N GLY A 9 4.67 0.66 -2.40
CA GLY A 9 4.00 0.40 -1.12
C GLY A 9 4.62 1.18 0.04
N LEU A 10 5.95 1.28 0.13
CA LEU A 10 6.64 2.04 1.16
C LEU A 10 6.32 3.54 1.08
N LEU A 11 6.35 4.08 -0.14
CA LEU A 11 6.02 5.49 -0.40
C LEU A 11 4.56 5.79 -0.08
N ALA A 12 3.63 4.92 -0.51
CA ALA A 12 2.22 5.06 -0.21
C ALA A 12 1.95 5.01 1.29
N TYR A 13 2.55 4.06 2.02
CA TYR A 13 2.48 4.01 3.47
C TYR A 13 2.97 5.33 4.07
N ARG A 14 4.14 5.83 3.65
CA ARG A 14 4.70 7.09 4.17
C ARG A 14 3.79 8.29 3.92
N LEU A 15 3.16 8.36 2.74
CA LEU A 15 2.24 9.43 2.38
C LEU A 15 0.95 9.38 3.18
N PHE A 16 0.41 8.19 3.45
CA PHE A 16 -0.84 8.03 4.19
C PHE A 16 -0.68 8.13 5.70
N ALA A 17 0.41 7.58 6.23
CA ALA A 17 0.66 7.43 7.65
C ALA A 17 1.62 8.49 8.22
N GLY A 18 2.29 9.27 7.36
CA GLY A 18 3.27 10.30 7.77
C GLY A 18 4.63 9.77 8.21
N GLN A 19 4.79 8.45 8.38
CA GLN A 19 6.03 7.80 8.79
C GLN A 19 6.36 6.55 7.95
N MET A 20 7.59 6.05 8.03
CA MET A 20 7.96 4.81 7.33
C MET A 20 7.42 3.59 8.08
N PRO A 21 7.05 2.50 7.38
CA PRO A 21 6.70 1.26 8.04
C PRO A 21 7.94 0.65 8.70
N SER A 22 7.74 0.03 9.86
CA SER A 22 8.73 -0.68 10.66
C SER A 22 8.16 -2.04 11.08
N ALA A 23 8.97 -2.91 11.67
CA ALA A 23 8.54 -4.26 12.04
C ALA A 23 7.33 -4.30 13.01
N LYS A 24 7.10 -3.23 13.77
CA LYS A 24 5.95 -3.05 14.68
C LYS A 24 5.08 -1.86 14.27
N ALA A 25 5.20 -1.38 13.04
CA ALA A 25 4.47 -0.19 12.65
C ALA A 25 2.96 -0.47 12.63
N PRO A 26 2.17 0.49 13.10
CA PRO A 26 0.72 0.41 13.04
C PRO A 26 0.25 0.38 11.58
N ARG A 27 -1.00 -0.02 11.35
CA ARG A 27 -1.62 0.12 10.03
C ARG A 27 -1.80 1.60 9.69
N PRO A 28 -1.76 1.98 8.41
CA PRO A 28 -1.96 3.37 8.01
C PRO A 28 -3.25 4.02 8.56
N SER A 29 -4.36 3.27 8.66
CA SER A 29 -5.63 3.75 9.22
C SER A 29 -5.59 4.05 10.71
N GLU A 30 -4.67 3.43 11.47
CA GLU A 30 -4.48 3.72 12.90
C GLU A 30 -3.77 5.08 13.11
N LEU A 31 -3.02 5.54 12.11
CA LEU A 31 -2.33 6.84 12.11
C LEU A 31 -3.12 7.93 11.38
N ASN A 32 -3.91 7.53 10.38
CA ASN A 32 -4.76 8.41 9.59
C ASN A 32 -6.14 7.78 9.44
N THR A 33 -7.05 8.11 10.35
CA THR A 33 -8.42 7.60 10.38
C THR A 33 -9.27 8.03 9.19
N ALA A 34 -8.83 9.05 8.44
CA ALA A 34 -9.47 9.47 7.19
C ALA A 34 -9.04 8.61 5.99
N LEU A 35 -8.07 7.70 6.16
CA LEU A 35 -7.63 6.83 5.07
C LEU A 35 -8.71 5.77 4.75
N PRO A 36 -9.20 5.72 3.50
CA PRO A 36 -10.13 4.68 3.08
C PRO A 36 -9.54 3.28 3.19
N ALA A 37 -10.33 2.34 3.72
CA ALA A 37 -9.90 0.95 3.92
C ALA A 37 -9.41 0.26 2.64
N ALA A 38 -9.97 0.63 1.47
CA ALA A 38 -9.52 0.12 0.18
C ALA A 38 -8.08 0.53 -0.16
N LEU A 39 -7.68 1.76 0.15
CA LEU A 39 -6.33 2.27 -0.07
C LEU A 39 -5.34 1.69 0.93
N GLU A 40 -5.75 1.50 2.19
CA GLU A 40 -4.96 0.75 3.16
C GLU A 40 -4.69 -0.68 2.65
N LYS A 41 -5.74 -1.41 2.27
CA LYS A 41 -5.62 -2.80 1.80
C LYS A 41 -4.67 -2.90 0.60
N TRP A 42 -4.78 -1.98 -0.34
CA TRP A 42 -3.87 -1.91 -1.49
C TRP A 42 -2.41 -1.66 -1.06
N THR A 43 -2.19 -0.69 -0.14
CA THR A 43 -0.86 -0.36 0.39
C THR A 43 -0.23 -1.57 1.08
N MET A 44 -0.98 -2.24 1.96
CA MET A 44 -0.52 -3.42 2.68
C MET A 44 -0.25 -4.61 1.74
N ARG A 45 -1.02 -4.74 0.66
CA ARG A 45 -0.78 -5.75 -0.37
C ARG A 45 0.54 -5.51 -1.10
N CYS A 46 0.89 -4.26 -1.41
CA CYS A 46 2.17 -3.92 -2.03
C CYS A 46 3.36 -4.23 -1.09
N LEU A 47 3.15 -4.11 0.23
CA LEU A 47 4.13 -4.36 1.28
C LEU A 47 4.18 -5.82 1.77
N ALA A 48 3.46 -6.75 1.12
CA ALA A 48 3.40 -8.14 1.59
C ALA A 48 4.80 -8.79 1.61
N SER A 49 5.13 -9.50 2.69
CA SER A 49 6.41 -10.21 2.81
C SER A 49 6.58 -11.27 1.74
N ASN A 50 5.50 -12.00 1.42
CA ASN A 50 5.47 -12.92 0.29
C ASN A 50 5.28 -12.13 -1.03
N PRO A 51 6.24 -12.17 -1.97
CA PRO A 51 6.13 -11.45 -3.24
C PRO A 51 4.94 -11.88 -4.10
N ASP A 52 4.47 -13.13 -4.00
CA ASP A 52 3.35 -13.64 -4.81
C ASP A 52 2.01 -12.99 -4.45
N ILE A 53 1.90 -12.41 -3.25
CA ILE A 53 0.72 -11.67 -2.81
C ILE A 53 0.67 -10.27 -3.44
N ARG A 54 1.84 -9.70 -3.77
CA ARG A 54 1.95 -8.36 -4.31
C ARG A 54 1.32 -8.28 -5.71
N PRO A 55 0.96 -7.08 -6.18
CA PRO A 55 0.71 -6.88 -7.61
C PRO A 55 1.86 -7.44 -8.46
N ALA A 56 1.52 -8.09 -9.58
CA ALA A 56 2.51 -8.72 -10.45
C ALA A 56 3.58 -7.74 -10.97
N ASP A 57 3.16 -6.50 -11.25
CA ASP A 57 4.02 -5.42 -11.71
C ASP A 57 3.44 -4.04 -11.34
N ALA A 58 4.15 -2.99 -11.74
CA ALA A 58 3.75 -1.60 -11.49
C ALA A 58 2.46 -1.22 -12.25
N VAL A 59 2.18 -1.81 -13.41
CA VAL A 59 0.97 -1.55 -14.19
C VAL A 59 -0.25 -2.09 -13.44
N ALA A 60 -0.16 -3.32 -12.93
CA ALA A 60 -1.16 -3.94 -12.09
C ALA A 60 -1.34 -3.17 -10.78
N ALA A 61 -0.26 -2.74 -10.13
CA ALA A 61 -0.31 -1.93 -8.92
C ALA A 61 -1.06 -0.61 -9.16
N ARG A 62 -0.77 0.09 -10.27
CA ARG A 62 -1.44 1.33 -10.68
C ARG A 62 -2.92 1.12 -10.93
N ALA A 63 -3.29 0.09 -11.70
CA ALA A 63 -4.69 -0.20 -12.00
C ALA A 63 -5.50 -0.45 -10.71
N GLN A 64 -4.95 -1.23 -9.78
CA GLN A 64 -5.58 -1.51 -8.50
C GLN A 64 -5.67 -0.26 -7.60
N PHE A 65 -4.66 0.62 -7.61
CA PHE A 65 -4.70 1.88 -6.87
C PHE A 65 -5.88 2.75 -7.31
N PHE A 66 -6.07 2.95 -8.62
CA PHE A 66 -7.18 3.75 -9.12
C PHE A 66 -8.54 3.11 -8.86
N ALA A 67 -8.63 1.77 -8.91
CA ALA A 67 -9.83 1.05 -8.50
C ALA A 67 -10.14 1.27 -7.01
N ALA A 68 -9.13 1.17 -6.13
CA ALA A 68 -9.27 1.41 -4.70
C ALA A 68 -9.65 2.87 -4.39
N LYS A 69 -9.09 3.85 -5.12
CA LYS A 69 -9.45 5.27 -5.00
C LYS A 69 -10.89 5.56 -5.41
N LYS A 70 -11.43 4.84 -6.41
CA LYS A 70 -12.81 5.01 -6.85
C LYS A 70 -13.82 4.40 -5.86
N ALA A 71 -13.40 3.39 -5.09
CA ALA A 71 -14.21 2.71 -4.08
C ALA A 71 -14.16 3.39 -2.69
N ALA A 72 -13.44 4.51 -2.59
CA ALA A 72 -13.22 5.33 -1.41
C ALA A 72 -14.02 6.63 -1.50
#